data_AF-A0A2T6MM59-F1
#
_entry.id   AF-A0A2T6MM59-F1
#
_cell.length_a   1.000
_cell.length_b   1.000
_cell.length_c   1.000
_cell.angle_alpha   90.00
_cell.angle_beta   90.00
_cell.angle_gamma   90.00
#
_symmetry.space_group_name_H-M   'P 1'
#
loop_
_entity.id
_entity.type
_entity.pdbx_description
1 polymer ?
#
loop_
_entity_poly.entity_id
_entity_poly.type
_entity_poly.pdbx_seq_one_letter_code
_entity_poly.pdbx_strand_id
1 'polypeptide(L)'
;MQNFFDKWQPVFEVVVRLLGNGWRVNLLDDCPYRIKLTTPELKRYAITIREEKGRLAVYGFAESRQWRGNGARCTVSPSRGATGIADDIRRKILIQAREDVEKAQEAE
;
A
#
# COMPACT_ATOMS: atom_id res chain seq x y z
N MET A 1 -1.22 0.46 25.36
CA MET A 1 -1.88 0.90 24.11
C MET A 1 -1.20 0.19 22.97
N GLN A 2 -1.95 -0.53 22.13
CA GLN A 2 -1.40 -1.12 20.90
C GLN A 2 -1.27 0.00 19.85
N ASN A 3 -0.11 0.13 19.21
CA ASN A 3 0.09 1.15 18.18
C ASN A 3 -0.63 0.75 16.86
N PHE A 4 -0.72 1.67 15.90
CA PHE A 4 -1.42 1.41 14.64
C PHE A 4 -0.82 0.22 13.89
N PHE A 5 0.51 0.13 13.82
CA PHE A 5 1.21 -0.96 13.16
C PHE A 5 0.83 -2.33 13.77
N ASP A 6 0.99 -2.50 15.08
CA ASP A 6 0.71 -3.73 15.80
C ASP A 6 -0.76 -4.17 15.65
N LYS A 7 -1.68 -3.20 15.61
CA LYS A 7 -3.12 -3.45 15.43
C LYS A 7 -3.45 -3.97 14.03
N TRP A 8 -2.84 -3.39 13.00
CA TRP A 8 -3.24 -3.62 11.61
C TRP A 8 -2.33 -4.58 10.84
N GLN A 9 -1.10 -4.82 11.30
CA GLN A 9 -0.16 -5.74 10.66
C GLN A 9 -0.81 -7.12 10.40
N PRO A 10 -1.46 -7.80 11.37
CA PRO A 10 -2.05 -9.12 11.11
C PRO A 10 -3.10 -9.12 10.01
N VAL A 11 -3.90 -8.04 9.91
CA VAL A 11 -4.89 -7.87 8.84
C VAL A 11 -4.19 -7.72 7.50
N PHE A 12 -3.17 -6.87 7.43
CA PHE A 12 -2.45 -6.61 6.19
C PHE A 12 -1.55 -7.76 5.74
N GLU A 13 -1.09 -8.62 6.66
CA GLU A 13 -0.45 -9.90 6.33
C GLU A 13 -1.39 -10.83 5.55
N VAL A 14 -2.68 -10.87 5.91
CA VAL A 14 -3.69 -11.61 5.15
C VAL A 14 -3.97 -10.93 3.81
N VAL A 15 -4.09 -9.60 3.79
CA VAL A 15 -4.31 -8.83 2.56
C VAL A 15 -3.21 -9.09 1.53
N VAL A 16 -1.93 -9.05 1.91
CA VAL A 16 -0.83 -9.29 0.96
C VAL A 16 -0.80 -10.72 0.43
N ARG A 17 -1.15 -11.71 1.25
CA ARG A 17 -1.31 -13.11 0.80
C ARG A 17 -2.41 -13.23 -0.24
N LEU A 18 -3.52 -12.53 -0.04
CA LEU A 18 -4.62 -12.49 -1.00
C LEU A 18 -4.17 -11.79 -2.29
N LEU A 19 -3.49 -10.63 -2.21
CA LEU A 19 -2.98 -9.92 -3.37
C LEU A 19 -2.06 -10.81 -4.25
N GLY A 20 -1.32 -11.74 -3.65
CA GLY A 20 -0.43 -12.66 -4.35
C GLY A 20 0.85 -11.96 -4.81
N ASN A 21 1.49 -12.48 -5.86
CA ASN A 21 2.54 -11.78 -6.61
C ASN A 21 3.68 -11.21 -5.73
N GLY A 22 4.06 -11.97 -4.69
CA GLY A 22 5.14 -11.60 -3.78
C GLY A 22 4.90 -10.38 -2.90
N TRP A 23 3.67 -9.85 -2.80
CA TRP A 23 3.35 -8.77 -1.87
C TRP A 23 3.65 -9.14 -0.42
N ARG A 24 4.25 -8.21 0.33
CA ARG A 24 4.65 -8.39 1.74
C ARG A 24 4.46 -7.10 2.51
N VAL A 25 4.20 -7.23 3.81
CA VAL A 25 4.36 -6.11 4.75
C VAL A 25 5.85 -5.85 4.92
N ASN A 26 6.27 -4.60 4.73
CA ASN A 26 7.64 -4.19 4.88
C ASN A 26 7.95 -3.94 6.36
N LEU A 27 8.70 -4.86 6.97
CA LEU A 27 9.11 -4.77 8.37
C LEU A 27 10.36 -3.91 8.61
N LEU A 28 11.01 -3.44 7.53
CA LEU A 28 12.13 -2.49 7.62
C LEU A 28 11.64 -1.05 7.71
N ASP A 29 10.34 -0.81 7.49
CA ASP A 29 9.73 0.49 7.67
C ASP A 29 9.52 0.76 9.17
N ASP A 30 10.25 1.71 9.73
CA ASP A 30 10.28 2.02 11.17
C ASP A 30 9.13 2.94 11.64
N CYS A 31 8.12 3.15 10.79
CA CYS A 31 7.05 4.11 11.06
C CYS A 31 5.84 3.44 11.72
N PRO A 32 5.59 3.65 13.04
CA PRO A 32 4.54 2.94 13.77
C PRO A 32 3.11 3.37 13.41
N TYR A 33 2.96 4.44 12.61
CA TYR A 33 1.68 5.04 12.22
C TYR A 33 1.23 4.63 10.81
N ARG A 34 1.97 3.77 10.12
CA ARG A 34 1.60 3.28 8.79
C ARG A 34 1.95 1.81 8.62
N ILE A 35 1.25 1.14 7.72
CA ILE A 35 1.67 -0.14 7.15
C ILE A 35 2.20 0.15 5.76
N LYS A 36 3.42 -0.30 5.45
CA LYS A 36 3.98 -0.26 4.10
C LYS A 36 3.98 -1.64 3.49
N LEU A 37 3.48 -1.75 2.26
CA LEU A 37 3.48 -2.98 1.47
C LEU A 37 4.39 -2.80 0.27
N THR A 38 5.15 -3.85 -0.06
CA THR A 38 6.03 -3.89 -1.22
C THR A 38 5.96 -5.25 -1.90
N THR A 39 6.38 -5.33 -3.16
CA THR A 39 6.53 -6.58 -3.92
C THR A 39 7.81 -6.53 -4.76
N PRO A 40 8.53 -7.65 -4.94
CA PRO A 40 9.64 -7.73 -5.87
C PRO A 40 9.22 -7.62 -7.35
N GLU A 41 7.96 -7.94 -7.69
CA GLU A 41 7.45 -7.90 -9.07
C GLU A 41 7.23 -6.47 -9.58
N LEU A 42 7.01 -5.52 -8.67
CA LEU A 42 6.81 -4.12 -8.98
C LEU A 42 7.83 -3.28 -8.20
N LYS A 43 9.08 -3.35 -8.66
CA LYS A 43 10.21 -2.63 -8.05
C LYS A 43 9.92 -1.14 -7.97
N ARG A 44 10.29 -0.54 -6.84
CA ARG A 44 10.08 0.89 -6.53
C ARG A 44 8.60 1.30 -6.50
N TYR A 45 7.66 0.38 -6.36
CA TYR A 45 6.28 0.74 -6.02
C TYR A 45 5.97 0.33 -4.59
N ALA A 46 5.32 1.23 -3.87
CA ALA A 46 4.93 1.00 -2.49
C ALA A 46 3.45 1.32 -2.32
N ILE A 47 2.78 0.54 -1.46
CA ILE A 47 1.48 0.89 -0.94
C ILE A 47 1.67 1.26 0.53
N THR A 48 1.15 2.41 0.94
CA THR A 48 1.11 2.78 2.36
C THR A 48 -0.32 2.90 2.83
N ILE A 49 -0.56 2.44 4.06
CA ILE A 49 -1.84 2.51 4.72
C ILE A 49 -1.66 3.24 6.04
N ARG A 50 -2.53 4.21 6.32
CA ARG A 50 -2.58 4.94 7.59
C ARG A 50 -4.02 5.22 7.98
N GLU A 51 -4.25 5.51 9.25
CA GLU A 51 -5.56 5.97 9.69
C GLU A 51 -5.74 7.47 9.43
N GLU A 52 -6.83 7.85 8.75
CA GLU A 52 -7.24 9.23 8.56
C GLU A 52 -8.72 9.38 8.84
N LYS A 53 -9.09 10.27 9.77
CA LYS A 53 -10.49 10.59 10.10
C LYS A 53 -11.34 9.32 10.34
N GLY A 54 -10.78 8.33 11.04
CA GLY A 54 -11.44 7.06 11.37
C GLY A 54 -11.56 6.07 10.20
N ARG A 55 -10.84 6.27 9.10
CA ARG A 55 -10.79 5.36 7.95
C ARG A 55 -9.36 4.95 7.65
N LEU A 56 -9.18 3.81 6.99
CA LEU A 56 -7.88 3.41 6.47
C LEU A 56 -7.69 4.08 5.11
N ALA A 57 -6.80 5.06 5.05
CA ALA A 57 -6.37 5.70 3.82
C ALA A 57 -5.25 4.88 3.19
N VAL A 58 -5.48 4.42 1.96
CA VAL A 58 -4.55 3.59 1.19
C VAL A 58 -4.00 4.42 0.04
N TYR A 59 -2.68 4.46 -0.07
CA TYR A 59 -1.95 5.19 -1.10
C TYR A 59 -1.00 4.25 -1.82
N GLY A 60 -1.07 4.18 -3.14
CA GLY A 60 -0.06 3.54 -3.97
C GLY A 60 0.73 4.58 -4.75
N PHE A 61 2.05 4.43 -4.78
CA PHE A 61 2.93 5.36 -5.48
C PHE A 61 4.25 4.71 -5.87
N ALA A 62 4.87 5.23 -6.93
CA ALA A 62 6.24 4.92 -7.27
C ALA A 62 7.22 5.75 -6.41
N GLU A 63 8.21 5.09 -5.85
CA GLU A 63 9.30 5.66 -5.06
C GLU A 63 10.36 6.25 -6.01
N SER A 64 10.26 7.55 -6.28
CA SER A 64 11.24 8.32 -7.06
C SER A 64 11.72 9.56 -6.33
N ARG A 65 12.96 9.95 -6.61
CA ARG A 65 13.55 11.21 -6.13
C ARG A 65 13.17 12.39 -7.02
N GLN A 66 13.03 12.15 -8.32
CA GLN A 66 12.79 13.16 -9.33
C GLN A 66 11.31 13.29 -9.71
N TRP A 67 10.52 12.23 -9.51
CA TRP A 67 9.10 12.21 -9.84
C TRP A 67 8.21 12.15 -8.59
N ARG A 68 7.22 13.04 -8.56
CA ARG A 68 6.15 13.07 -7.55
C ARG A 68 4.80 13.09 -8.23
N GLY A 69 4.35 11.94 -8.72
CA GLY A 69 2.99 11.82 -9.23
C GLY A 69 1.95 11.90 -8.13
N ASN A 70 0.70 12.04 -8.56
CA ASN A 70 -0.45 12.05 -7.65
C ASN A 70 -0.67 10.67 -6.99
N GLY A 71 -0.13 9.60 -7.58
CA GLY A 71 -0.34 8.22 -7.16
C GLY A 71 -1.81 7.81 -7.18
N ALA A 72 -2.07 6.58 -6.76
CA ALA A 72 -3.43 6.09 -6.56
C ALA A 72 -3.83 6.18 -5.09
N ARG A 73 -5.09 6.56 -4.83
CA ARG A 73 -5.62 6.69 -3.47
C ARG A 73 -7.01 6.09 -3.35
N CYS A 74 -7.28 5.40 -2.25
CA CYS A 74 -8.64 5.10 -1.82
C CYS A 74 -8.77 5.13 -0.29
N THR A 75 -10.00 5.04 0.21
CA THR A 75 -10.25 4.84 1.64
C THR A 75 -11.15 3.64 1.86
N VAL A 76 -10.83 2.84 2.87
CA VAL A 76 -11.63 1.67 3.26
C VAL A 76 -12.09 1.80 4.71
N SER A 77 -13.24 1.19 5.01
CA SER A 77 -13.73 1.13 6.39
C SER A 77 -12.80 0.24 7.22
N PRO A 78 -12.49 0.59 8.47
CA PRO A 78 -11.78 -0.29 9.40
C PRO A 78 -12.49 -1.64 9.62
N SER A 79 -13.83 -1.67 9.48
CA SER A 79 -14.62 -2.90 9.60
C SER A 79 -14.61 -3.79 8.35
N ARG A 80 -13.98 -3.35 7.25
CA ARG A 80 -13.95 -4.13 6.01
C ARG A 80 -12.99 -5.31 6.16
N GLY A 81 -13.45 -6.50 5.80
CA GLY A 81 -12.61 -7.70 5.85
C GLY A 81 -11.44 -7.66 4.87
N ALA A 82 -10.39 -8.44 5.15
CA ALA A 82 -9.16 -8.49 4.36
C ALA A 82 -9.39 -8.74 2.86
N THR A 83 -10.32 -9.62 2.49
CA THR A 83 -10.70 -9.88 1.10
C THR A 83 -11.24 -8.64 0.39
N GLY A 84 -12.12 -7.90 1.07
CA GLY A 84 -12.67 -6.66 0.51
C GLY A 84 -11.61 -5.57 0.36
N ILE A 85 -10.66 -5.49 1.28
CA ILE A 85 -9.52 -4.57 1.20
C ILE A 85 -8.60 -4.95 0.04
N ALA A 86 -8.26 -6.23 -0.11
CA ALA A 86 -7.42 -6.71 -1.22
C ALA A 86 -8.06 -6.40 -2.58
N ASP A 87 -9.37 -6.61 -2.72
CA ASP A 87 -10.12 -6.27 -3.92
C ASP A 87 -10.12 -4.77 -4.22
N ASP A 88 -10.31 -3.93 -3.19
CA ASP A 88 -10.22 -2.48 -3.35
C ASP A 88 -8.82 -2.05 -3.80
N ILE A 89 -7.76 -2.64 -3.24
CA ILE A 89 -6.37 -2.38 -3.64
C ILE A 89 -6.17 -2.77 -5.11
N ARG A 90 -6.58 -3.96 -5.55
CA ARG A 90 -6.43 -4.39 -6.94
C ARG A 90 -7.12 -3.44 -7.92
N ARG A 91 -8.37 -3.08 -7.63
CA ARG A 91 -9.22 -2.31 -8.55
C ARG A 91 -8.90 -0.82 -8.57
N LYS A 92 -8.46 -0.26 -7.43
CA LYS A 92 -8.32 1.20 -7.25
C LYS A 92 -6.88 1.68 -7.13
N ILE A 93 -5.96 0.81 -6.72
CA ILE A 93 -4.54 1.17 -6.50
C ILE A 93 -3.68 0.56 -7.60
N LEU A 94 -3.75 -0.75 -7.80
CA LEU A 94 -2.83 -1.46 -8.69
C LEU A 94 -3.07 -1.21 -10.19
N ILE A 95 -4.21 -0.64 -10.56
CA ILE A 95 -4.57 -0.38 -11.96
C ILE A 95 -3.60 0.58 -12.67
N GLN A 96 -3.05 1.56 -11.94
CA GLN A 96 -2.10 2.56 -12.46
C GLN A 96 -0.64 2.27 -12.07
N ALA A 97 -0.41 1.20 -11.30
CA ALA A 97 0.87 1.02 -10.61
C ALA A 97 2.05 0.78 -11.55
N ARG A 98 1.84 0.11 -12.69
CA ARG A 98 2.89 -0.07 -13.71
C ARG A 98 3.25 1.24 -14.41
N GLU A 99 2.23 1.98 -14.85
CA GLU A 99 2.42 3.27 -15.52
C GLU A 99 3.14 4.28 -14.60
N ASP A 100 2.78 4.31 -13.31
CA ASP A 100 3.47 5.13 -12.32
C ASP A 100 4.96 4.78 -12.20
N VAL A 101 5.31 3.49 -12.20
CA VAL A 101 6.71 3.04 -12.13
C VAL A 101 7.48 3.39 -13.39
N GLU A 102 6.89 3.19 -14.57
CA GLU A 102 7.52 3.50 -15.85
C GLU A 102 7.84 5.01 -15.94
N LYS A 103 6.86 5.88 -15.66
CA LYS A 103 7.06 7.33 -15.63
C LYS A 103 8.10 7.76 -14.60
N ALA A 104 8.08 7.14 -13.43
CA ALA A 104 9.05 7.40 -12.38
C ALA A 104 10.47 6.96 -12.74
N GLN A 105 10.63 5.94 -13.59
CA GLN A 105 11.93 5.49 -14.11
C GLN A 105 12.45 6.40 -15.23
N GLU A 106 11.58 6.87 -16.13
CA GLU A 106 11.96 7.82 -17.20
C GLU A 106 12.45 9.17 -16.66
N ALA A 107 11.96 9.58 -15.48
CA ALA A 107 12.30 10.84 -14.85
C ALA A 107 13.54 10.80 -13.95
N GLU A 108 14.09 9.61 -13.66
CA GLU A 108 15.25 9.43 -12.76
C GLU A 108 16.58 9.71 -13.47
#